data_AF-K9T210-F1
#
_entry.id   AF-K9T210-F1
#
_cell.length_a   1.000
_cell.length_b   1.000
_cell.length_c   1.000
_cell.angle_alpha   90.00
_cell.angle_beta   90.00
_cell.angle_gamma   90.00
#
_symmetry.space_group_name_H-M   'P 1'
#
loop_
_entity.id
_entity.type
_entity.pdbx_description
1 polymer ?
#
loop_
_entity_poly.entity_id
_entity_poly.type
_entity_poly.pdbx_seq_one_letter_code
_entity_poly.pdbx_strand_id
1 'polypeptide(L)' 'MFCNIIKESASQLIKPMDSATVLIITIGAVVVAITGVAIYTAFGPPSAQLDDPFEDHED' A
#
# COMPACT_ATOMS: atom_id res chain seq x y z
N MET A 1 17.51 28.04 -27.07
CA MET A 1 16.19 27.79 -26.45
C MET A 1 15.86 26.29 -26.43
N PHE A 2 15.86 25.60 -27.58
CA PHE A 2 15.63 24.14 -27.65
C PHE A 2 16.64 23.29 -26.86
N CYS A 3 17.93 23.63 -26.86
CA CYS A 3 18.95 22.86 -26.14
C CYS A 3 18.77 22.89 -24.60
N ASN A 4 18.23 23.98 -24.04
CA ASN A 4 17.92 24.06 -22.60
C ASN A 4 16.73 23.16 -22.24
N ILE A 5 15.69 23.13 -23.08
CA ILE A 5 14.52 22.25 -22.89
C ILE A 5 14.95 20.78 -22.86
N ILE A 6 15.79 20.35 -23.81
CA ILE A 6 16.29 18.97 -23.85
C ILE A 6 17.14 18.63 -22.62
N LYS A 7 17.97 19.57 -22.15
CA LYS A 7 18.79 19.40 -20.94
C LYS A 7 17.95 19.28 -19.66
N GLU A 8 16.85 20.03 -19.58
CA GLU A 8 15.95 20.03 -18.43
C GLU A 8 15.10 18.76 -18.39
N SER A 9 14.56 18.30 -19.52
CA SER A 9 13.87 17.01 -19.63
C SER A 9 14.79 15.82 -19.32
N ALA A 10 16.06 15.85 -19.77
CA ALA A 10 17.03 14.81 -19.45
C ALA A 10 17.42 14.82 -17.95
N SER A 11 17.50 15.99 -17.33
CA SER A 11 17.75 16.13 -15.89
C SER A 11 16.61 15.57 -15.05
N GLN A 12 15.35 15.79 -15.46
CA GLN A 12 14.18 15.19 -14.79
C GLN A 12 14.16 13.66 -14.89
N LEU A 13 14.69 13.10 -15.99
CA LEU A 13 14.79 11.66 -16.21
C LEU A 13 15.86 10.99 -15.33
N ILE A 14 16.91 11.73 -14.97
CA ILE A 14 18.09 11.20 -14.24
C ILE A 14 18.06 11.60 -12.75
N LYS A 15 17.15 12.50 -12.36
CA LYS A 15 17.04 12.92 -10.96
C LYS A 15 16.53 11.75 -10.10
N PRO A 16 17.31 11.30 -9.09
CA PRO A 16 16.82 10.29 -8.15
C PRO A 16 15.62 10.83 -7.39
N MET A 17 14.67 9.95 -7.09
CA MET A 17 13.49 10.31 -6.31
C MET A 17 13.91 10.90 -4.97
N ASP A 18 13.22 11.98 -4.56
CA ASP A 18 13.49 12.60 -3.27
C ASP A 18 13.26 11.59 -2.14
N SER A 19 14.14 11.59 -1.14
CA SER A 19 14.04 10.65 -0.02
C SER A 19 12.70 10.75 0.70
N ALA A 20 12.11 11.95 0.77
CA ALA A 20 10.77 12.14 1.31
C ALA A 20 9.70 11.41 0.50
N THR A 21 9.77 11.47 -0.84
CA THR A 21 8.84 10.78 -1.73
C THR A 21 8.94 9.27 -1.58
N VAL A 22 10.16 8.72 -1.53
CA VAL A 22 10.38 7.29 -1.32
C VAL A 22 9.77 6.85 0.02
N LEU A 23 10.04 7.59 1.09
CA LEU A 23 9.52 7.29 2.43
C LEU A 23 7.99 7.30 2.48
N ILE A 24 7.35 8.31 1.87
CA ILE A 24 5.88 8.42 1.83
C ILE A 24 5.28 7.23 1.07
N ILE A 25 5.83 6.86 -0.07
CA ILE A 25 5.34 5.72 -0.86
C ILE A 25 5.51 4.41 -0.08
N THR A 26 6.64 4.21 0.59
CA THR A 26 6.87 3.01 1.42
C THR A 26 5.84 2.92 2.55
N ILE A 27 5.62 4.00 3.30
CA ILE A 27 4.62 4.01 4.37
C ILE A 27 3.22 3.77 3.81
N GLY A 28 2.86 4.42 2.69
CA GLY A 28 1.58 4.21 2.02
C GLY A 28 1.36 2.75 1.59
N ALA A 29 2.38 2.12 1.01
CA ALA A 29 2.32 0.71 0.62
C ALA A 29 2.14 -0.22 1.85
N VAL A 30 2.80 0.07 2.96
CA VAL A 30 2.63 -0.67 4.22
C VAL A 30 1.20 -0.56 4.74
N VAL A 31 0.61 0.63 4.72
CA VAL A 31 -0.78 0.84 5.16
C VAL A 31 -1.75 0.04 4.29
N VAL A 32 -1.58 0.08 2.97
CA VAL A 32 -2.41 -0.70 2.03
C VAL A 32 -2.25 -2.20 2.26
N ALA A 33 -1.02 -2.68 2.49
CA ALA A 33 -0.75 -4.08 2.77
C ALA A 33 -1.42 -4.54 4.07
N ILE A 34 -1.27 -3.78 5.17
CA ILE A 34 -1.91 -4.09 6.45
C ILE A 34 -3.43 -4.09 6.30
N THR A 35 -3.99 -3.11 5.59
CA THR A 35 -5.43 -3.04 5.32
C THR A 35 -5.91 -4.26 4.54
N GLY A 36 -5.19 -4.65 3.50
CA GLY A 36 -5.50 -5.84 2.69
C GLY A 36 -5.43 -7.13 3.51
N VAL A 37 -4.41 -7.27 4.37
CA VAL A 37 -4.28 -8.41 5.29
C VAL A 37 -5.45 -8.44 6.27
N ALA A 38 -5.80 -7.31 6.90
CA ALA A 38 -6.90 -7.24 7.84
C ALA A 38 -8.25 -7.66 7.21
N ILE A 39 -8.52 -7.20 5.98
CA ILE A 39 -9.71 -7.61 5.23
C ILE A 39 -9.66 -9.12 4.93
N TYR A 40 -8.51 -9.62 4.47
CA TYR A 40 -8.35 -11.04 4.15
C TYR A 40 -8.51 -11.94 5.38
N THR A 41 -8.02 -11.52 6.55
CA THR A 41 -8.19 -12.29 7.79
C THR A 41 -9.61 -12.21 8.33
N ALA A 42 -10.28 -11.05 8.23
CA ALA A 42 -11.61 -10.85 8.78
C ALA A 42 -12.73 -11.45 7.92
N PHE A 43 -12.57 -11.49 6.60
CA PHE A 43 -13.64 -11.91 5.67
C PHE A 43 -13.19 -12.99 4.66
N GLY A 44 -11.93 -13.41 4.67
CA GLY A 44 -11.41 -14.45 3.78
C GLY A 44 -11.54 -15.85 4.36
N PRO A 45 -10.96 -16.87 3.70
CA PRO A 45 -10.97 -18.25 4.20
C PRO A 45 -10.52 -18.44 5.66
N PRO A 46 -9.57 -17.64 6.21
CA PRO A 46 -9.21 -17.71 7.62
C PRO A 46 -10.33 -17.31 8.60
N SER A 47 -11.33 -16.53 8.17
CA SER A 47 -12.40 -16.07 9.06
C SER A 47 -13.30 -17.20 9.56
N ALA A 48 -13.38 -18.31 8.82
CA ALA A 48 -14.14 -19.50 9.22
C ALA A 48 -13.51 -20.25 10.42
N GLN A 49 -12.30 -19.89 10.83
CA GLN A 49 -11.67 -20.39 12.06
C GLN A 49 -11.98 -19.49 13.27
N LEU A 50 -12.62 -18.34 13.05
CA LEU A 50 -13.10 -17.47 14.12
C LEU A 50 -14.50 -17.98 14.49
N ASP A 51 -14.58 -18.65 15.64
CA ASP A 51 -15.82 -19.18 16.18
C ASP A 51 -16.83 -18.04 16.39
N ASP A 52 -18.07 -18.22 15.93
CA ASP A 52 -19.11 -17.23 16.13
C ASP A 52 -19.64 -17.34 17.56
N PRO A 53 -19.43 -16.33 18.44
CA PRO A 53 -19.82 -16.38 19.85
C PRO A 53 -21.34 -16.44 20.06
N PHE A 54 -22.15 -16.29 19.01
CA PHE A 54 -23.60 -16.40 19.06
C PHE A 54 -24.11 -17.80 18.69
N GLU A 55 -23.30 -18.66 18.06
CA GLU A 55 -23.69 -20.00 17.61
C GLU A 55 -23.91 -20.96 18.80
N ASP A 56 -23.15 -20.76 19.90
CA ASP A 56 -23.29 -21.47 21.18
C ASP A 56 -24.50 -21.03 22.04
N HIS A 57 -25.37 -20.16 21.52
CA HIS A 57 -26.52 -19.60 22.25
C HIS A 57 -27.86 -19.87 21.54
N GLU A 58 -27.85 -20.75 20.53
CA GLU A 58 -29.04 -21.09 19.74
C GLU A 58 -29.88 -22.25 20.32
N ASP A 59 -29.59 -22.72 21.55
CA ASP A 59 -30.36 -23.72 22.31
C ASP A 59 -31.23 -23.15 23.46
#